data_AF-A0A2N7VV89-F1
#
_entry.id   AF-A0A2N7VV89-F1
#
_cell.length_a   1.000
_cell.length_b   1.000
_cell.length_c   1.000
_cell.angle_alpha   90.00
_cell.angle_beta   90.00
_cell.angle_gamma   90.00
#
_symmetry.space_group_name_H-M   'P 1'
#
loop_
_entity.id
_entity.type
_entity.pdbx_description
1 polymer ?
#
loop_
_entity_poly.entity_id
_entity_poly.type
_entity_poly.pdbx_seq_one_letter_code
_entity_poly.pdbx_strand_id
1 'polypeptide(L)'
;MHSARDSYTAGNYTRTIQILHDSNEIQTSSRKTRIEAYKLMAFSYCVIGRITLCRAEFEKVLQLDPHFELSTAEKGHPIWGPAFDAARRHLASS
;
A
#
# COMPACT_ATOMS: atom_id res chain seq x y z
N MET A 1 -5.39 -8.24 10.55
CA MET A 1 -4.22 -8.36 9.63
C MET A 1 -4.00 -9.74 9.02
N HIS A 2 -4.16 -10.84 9.76
CA HIS A 2 -3.89 -12.21 9.25
C HIS A 2 -4.66 -12.53 7.96
N SER A 3 -5.99 -12.40 7.97
CA SER A 3 -6.84 -12.69 6.82
C SER A 3 -6.54 -11.84 5.57
N ALA A 4 -6.05 -10.61 5.76
CA ALA A 4 -5.66 -9.74 4.66
C ALA A 4 -4.40 -10.25 3.96
N ARG A 5 -3.41 -10.73 4.74
CA ARG A 5 -2.19 -11.36 4.22
C ARG A 5 -2.53 -12.65 3.49
N ASP A 6 -3.40 -13.48 4.05
CA ASP A 6 -3.81 -14.74 3.40
C ASP A 6 -4.50 -14.49 2.05
N SER A 7 -5.39 -13.49 2.00
CA SER A 7 -6.04 -13.09 0.74
C SER A 7 -5.03 -12.55 -0.27
N TYR A 8 -4.02 -11.81 0.20
CA TYR A 8 -2.99 -11.23 -0.66
C TYR A 8 -2.07 -12.30 -1.26
N THR A 9 -1.62 -13.25 -0.44
CA THR A 9 -0.76 -14.36 -0.89
C THR A 9 -1.51 -15.31 -1.82
N ALA A 10 -2.83 -15.44 -1.65
CA ALA A 10 -3.71 -16.15 -2.57
C ALA A 10 -3.99 -15.39 -3.89
N GLY A 11 -3.46 -14.18 -4.07
CA GLY A 11 -3.70 -13.35 -5.26
C GLY A 11 -5.08 -12.71 -5.31
N ASN A 12 -5.87 -12.77 -4.22
CA ASN A 12 -7.20 -12.17 -4.16
C ASN A 12 -7.12 -10.71 -3.69
N TYR A 13 -6.58 -9.86 -4.56
CA TYR A 13 -6.30 -8.45 -4.28
C TYR A 13 -7.57 -7.64 -3.96
N THR A 14 -8.69 -7.92 -4.63
CA THR A 14 -9.99 -7.29 -4.32
C THR A 14 -10.42 -7.61 -2.89
N ARG A 15 -10.29 -8.88 -2.45
CA ARG A 15 -10.60 -9.30 -1.08
C ARG A 15 -9.65 -8.68 -0.06
N THR A 16 -8.35 -8.60 -0.37
CA THR A 16 -7.37 -7.92 0.49
C THR A 16 -7.77 -6.47 0.76
N ILE A 17 -8.15 -5.73 -0.29
CA ILE A 17 -8.63 -4.34 -0.16
C ILE A 17 -9.86 -4.28 0.74
N GLN A 18 -10.86 -5.13 0.51
CA GLN A 18 -12.10 -5.14 1.32
C GLN A 18 -11.79 -5.38 2.80
N ILE A 19 -11.00 -6.41 3.12
CA ILE A 19 -10.64 -6.74 4.50
C ILE A 19 -9.92 -5.56 5.17
N LEU A 20 -8.99 -4.90 4.47
CA LEU A 20 -8.20 -3.81 5.04
C LEU A 20 -9.00 -2.51 5.17
N HIS A 21 -9.93 -2.25 4.24
CA HIS A 21 -10.81 -1.09 4.29
C HIS A 21 -11.82 -1.19 5.45
N ASP A 22 -12.37 -2.38 5.66
CA ASP A 22 -13.40 -2.62 6.69
C ASP A 22 -12.79 -2.82 8.09
N SER A 23 -11.47 -3.00 8.17
CA SER A 23 -10.80 -3.24 9.44
C SER A 23 -10.46 -1.93 10.16
N ASN A 24 -11.02 -1.77 11.36
CA ASN A 24 -10.62 -0.72 12.29
C ASN A 24 -9.17 -0.91 12.81
N GLU A 25 -8.53 -2.05 12.52
CA GLU A 25 -7.15 -2.33 12.92
C GLU A 25 -6.16 -1.30 12.35
N ILE A 26 -6.39 -0.72 11.16
CA ILE A 26 -5.47 0.30 10.64
C ILE A 26 -5.46 1.56 11.52
N GLN A 27 -6.55 1.86 12.22
CA GLN A 27 -6.63 3.04 13.07
C GLN A 27 -6.02 2.78 14.46
N THR A 28 -6.18 1.56 14.99
CA THR A 28 -5.77 1.22 16.36
C THR A 28 -4.42 0.50 16.47
N SER A 29 -3.82 0.10 15.34
CA SER A 29 -2.58 -0.69 15.35
C SER A 29 -1.30 0.15 15.43
N SER A 30 -0.19 -0.55 15.71
CA SER A 30 1.16 0.01 15.67
C SER A 30 1.47 0.63 14.30
N ARG A 31 2.37 1.63 14.28
CA ARG A 31 2.85 2.26 13.04
C ARG A 31 3.33 1.24 12.00
N LYS A 32 4.08 0.21 12.41
CA LYS A 32 4.57 -0.85 11.50
C LYS A 32 3.42 -1.60 10.83
N THR A 33 2.41 -1.98 11.60
CA THR A 33 1.21 -2.67 11.09
C THR A 33 0.44 -1.80 10.09
N ARG A 34 0.33 -0.50 10.37
CA ARG A 34 -0.35 0.46 9.49
C ARG A 34 0.38 0.64 8.16
N ILE A 35 1.71 0.78 8.21
CA ILE A 35 2.56 0.83 7.02
C ILE A 35 2.37 -0.43 6.16
N GLU A 36 2.38 -1.60 6.79
CA GLU A 36 2.17 -2.85 6.07
C GLU A 36 0.78 -2.95 5.44
N ALA A 37 -0.27 -2.58 6.18
CA ALA A 37 -1.64 -2.58 5.67
C ALA A 37 -1.78 -1.68 4.44
N TYR A 38 -1.32 -0.43 4.52
CA TYR A 38 -1.36 0.48 3.38
C TYR A 38 -0.49 0.00 2.21
N LYS A 39 0.66 -0.63 2.48
CA LYS A 39 1.50 -1.23 1.43
C LYS A 39 0.77 -2.36 0.68
N LEU A 40 0.07 -3.24 1.40
CA LEU A 40 -0.73 -4.32 0.80
C LEU A 40 -1.89 -3.76 -0.02
N MET A 41 -2.60 -2.73 0.49
CA MET A 41 -3.66 -2.05 -0.26
C MET A 41 -3.11 -1.37 -1.52
N ALA A 42 -1.98 -0.67 -1.41
CA ALA A 42 -1.35 0.02 -2.53
C ALA A 42 -1.04 -0.96 -3.67
N PHE A 43 -0.33 -2.05 -3.39
CA PHE A 43 -0.07 -3.07 -4.40
C PHE A 43 -1.35 -3.65 -4.99
N SER A 44 -2.30 -4.02 -4.12
CA SER A 44 -3.58 -4.61 -4.54
C SER A 44 -4.33 -3.68 -5.49
N TYR A 45 -4.38 -2.37 -5.24
CA TYR A 45 -4.96 -1.40 -6.15
C TYR A 45 -4.18 -1.26 -7.45
N CYS A 46 -2.85 -1.29 -7.38
CA CYS A 46 -1.98 -1.20 -8.55
C CYS A 46 -2.25 -2.34 -9.54
N VAL A 47 -2.31 -3.59 -9.06
CA VAL A 47 -2.49 -4.77 -9.92
C VAL A 47 -3.91 -4.91 -10.49
N ILE A 48 -4.93 -4.34 -9.84
CA ILE A 48 -6.30 -4.29 -10.40
C ILE A 48 -6.56 -3.03 -11.25
N GLY A 49 -5.51 -2.25 -11.56
CA GLY A 49 -5.60 -1.08 -12.45
C GLY A 49 -6.19 0.19 -11.83
N ARG A 50 -6.33 0.25 -10.50
CA ARG A 50 -6.83 1.42 -9.76
C ARG A 50 -5.68 2.33 -9.33
N ILE A 51 -4.97 2.91 -10.31
CA ILE A 51 -3.68 3.58 -10.08
C ILE A 51 -3.78 4.80 -9.14
N THR A 52 -4.84 5.61 -9.24
CA THR A 52 -5.04 6.75 -8.33
C THR A 52 -5.12 6.32 -6.87
N LEU A 53 -5.88 5.26 -6.59
CA LEU A 53 -5.98 4.68 -5.24
C LEU A 53 -4.66 4.06 -4.80
N CYS A 54 -3.97 3.34 -5.70
CA CYS A 54 -2.63 2.81 -5.42
C CYS A 54 -1.67 3.89 -4.90
N ARG A 55 -1.64 5.06 -5.57
CA ARG A 55 -0.80 6.20 -5.16
C ARG A 55 -1.22 6.76 -3.82
N ALA A 56 -2.52 6.98 -3.62
CA ALA A 56 -3.05 7.49 -2.36
C ALA A 56 -2.68 6.59 -1.17
N GLU A 57 -2.68 5.26 -1.33
CA GLU A 57 -2.23 4.36 -0.27
C GLU A 57 -0.72 4.45 -0.01
N PHE A 58 0.12 4.67 -1.03
CA PHE A 58 1.55 4.96 -0.81
C PHE A 58 1.80 6.30 -0.11
N GLU A 59 0.99 7.31 -0.41
CA GLU A 59 1.09 8.59 0.29
C GLU A 59 0.83 8.41 1.79
N LYS A 60 -0.15 7.59 2.18
CA LYS A 60 -0.38 7.26 3.59
C LYS A 60 0.81 6.53 4.22
N VAL A 61 1.49 5.63 3.50
CA VAL A 61 2.72 5.00 3.97
C VAL A 61 3.80 6.06 4.25
N LEU A 62 4.03 6.96 3.30
CA LEU A 62 5.04 8.01 3.38
C LEU A 62 4.72 9.09 4.44
N GLN A 63 3.44 9.37 4.68
CA GLN A 63 3.01 10.23 5.79
C GLN A 63 3.31 9.59 7.16
N LEU A 64 3.24 8.25 7.27
CA LEU A 64 3.59 7.53 8.50
C LEU A 64 5.09 7.38 8.69
N ASP A 65 5.82 7.21 7.59
CA ASP A 65 7.27 7.06 7.56
C ASP A 65 7.84 7.74 6.30
N PRO A 66 8.27 9.01 6.40
CA PRO A 66 8.83 9.77 5.29
C PRO A 66 10.11 9.17 4.69
N HIS A 67 10.77 8.27 5.42
CA HIS A 67 11.98 7.57 4.97
C HIS A 67 11.69 6.16 4.46
N PHE A 68 10.42 5.77 4.37
CA PHE A 68 10.03 4.47 3.86
C PHE A 68 10.53 4.30 2.43
N GLU A 69 11.12 3.14 2.15
CA GLU A 69 11.62 2.77 0.84
C GLU A 69 11.12 1.38 0.48
N LEU A 70 10.71 1.22 -0.78
CA LEU A 70 10.44 -0.10 -1.34
C LEU A 70 11.73 -0.93 -1.42
N SER A 71 11.59 -2.24 -1.25
CA SER A 71 12.66 -3.19 -1.54
C SER A 71 13.03 -3.17 -3.02
N THR A 72 14.23 -3.67 -3.36
CA THR A 72 14.69 -3.73 -4.76
C THR A 72 13.72 -4.49 -5.66
N ALA A 73 13.14 -5.58 -5.17
CA ALA A 73 12.16 -6.38 -5.91
C ALA A 73 10.86 -5.58 -6.17
N GLU A 74 10.36 -4.85 -5.17
CA GLU A 74 9.14 -4.03 -5.30
C GLU A 74 9.36 -2.84 -6.25
N LYS A 75 10.53 -2.19 -6.18
CA LYS A 75 10.90 -1.08 -7.09
C LYS A 75 10.96 -1.52 -8.55
N GLY A 76 11.40 -2.76 -8.81
CA GLY A 76 11.47 -3.31 -10.16
C GLY A 76 10.12 -3.62 -10.81
N HIS A 77 9.02 -3.62 -10.06
CA HIS A 77 7.70 -3.95 -10.61
C HIS A 77 7.14 -2.77 -11.45
N PRO A 78 6.70 -3.03 -12.71
CA PRO A 78 6.46 -1.98 -13.71
C PRO A 78 5.33 -0.99 -13.36
N ILE A 79 4.41 -1.36 -12.48
CA ILE A 79 3.31 -0.50 -12.04
C ILE A 79 3.55 0.04 -10.63
N TRP A 80 4.16 -0.77 -9.76
CA TRP A 80 4.28 -0.46 -8.32
C TRP A 80 5.36 0.60 -8.11
N GLY A 81 6.58 0.37 -8.61
CA GLY A 81 7.69 1.31 -8.47
C GLY A 81 7.32 2.73 -8.94
N PRO A 82 6.81 2.90 -10.17
CA PRO A 82 6.39 4.21 -10.67
C PRO A 82 5.26 4.87 -9.87
N ALA A 83 4.32 4.09 -9.33
CA ALA A 83 3.25 4.61 -8.48
C ALA A 83 3.80 5.14 -7.15
N PHE A 84 4.71 4.40 -6.51
CA PHE A 84 5.38 4.84 -5.28
C PHE A 84 6.23 6.09 -5.50
N ASP A 85 7.04 6.12 -6.56
CA ASP A 85 7.86 7.30 -6.86
C ASP A 85 7.00 8.54 -7.13
N ALA A 86 5.84 8.38 -7.75
CA ALA A 86 4.93 9.49 -7.95
C ALA A 86 4.27 9.98 -6.66
N ALA A 87 3.86 9.08 -5.77
CA ALA A 87 3.38 9.44 -4.44
C ALA A 87 4.44 10.22 -3.65
N ARG A 88 5.69 9.77 -3.68
CA ARG A 88 6.83 10.46 -3.05
C ARG A 88 7.05 11.86 -3.63
N ARG A 89 7.03 12.01 -4.96
CA ARG A 89 7.13 13.33 -5.59
C ARG A 89 5.97 14.24 -5.21
N HIS A 90 4.74 13.74 -5.18
CA HIS A 90 3.56 14.52 -4.83
C HIS A 90 3.64 15.09 -3.41
N LEU A 91 4.07 14.28 -2.44
CA LEU A 91 4.25 14.74 -1.06
C LEU A 91 5.44 15.70 -0.90
N ALA A 92 6.48 15.58 -1.71
CA ALA A 92 7.61 16.51 -1.68
C ALA A 92 7.27 17.89 -2.30
N SER A 93 6.23 17.96 -3.12
CA SER A 93 5.77 19.19 -3.79
C SER A 93 4.53 19.84 -3.15
N SER A 94 3.95 19.21 -2.12
CA SER A 94 2.77 19.69 -1.39
C SER A 94 3.17 20.42 -0.12
#